data_AF-M6W5H7-F1
#
_entry.id   AF-M6W5H7-F1
#
_cell.length_a   1.000
_cell.length_b   1.000
_cell.length_c   1.000
_cell.angle_alpha   90.00
_cell.angle_beta   90.00
_cell.angle_gamma   90.00
#
_symmetry.space_group_name_H-M   'P 1'
#
loop_
_entity.id
_entity.type
_entity.pdbx_description
1 polymer ?
#
loop_
_entity_poly.entity_id
_entity_poly.type
_entity_poly.pdbx_seq_one_letter_code
_entity_poly.pdbx_strand_id
1 'polypeptide(L)'
;MKKRKKKLEKEIQEAFLAGETFIEVVHGIGEGILKKLTVDTIRSHDFLKELDYTQFGISNPGSTLVEVLGPDKDTLKRYLR
;
A
#
# COMPACT_ATOMS: atom_id res chain seq x y z
N MET A 1 -7.90 -1.09 -16.69
CA MET A 1 -6.77 -0.72 -15.81
C MET A 1 -7.02 0.56 -14.99
N LYS A 2 -7.41 1.69 -15.63
CA LYS A 2 -7.63 2.99 -14.97
C LYS A 2 -8.51 2.98 -13.71
N LYS A 3 -9.63 2.24 -13.72
CA LYS A 3 -10.53 2.11 -12.56
C LYS A 3 -9.86 1.44 -11.34
N ARG A 4 -8.99 0.45 -11.58
CA ARG A 4 -8.28 -0.28 -10.52
C ARG A 4 -7.19 0.58 -9.91
N LYS A 5 -6.43 1.31 -10.72
CA LYS A 5 -5.43 2.29 -10.26
C LYS A 5 -6.08 3.37 -9.38
N LYS A 6 -7.16 3.99 -9.87
CA LYS A 6 -7.90 5.02 -9.11
C LYS A 6 -8.43 4.49 -7.77
N LYS A 7 -8.89 3.24 -7.73
CA LYS A 7 -9.34 2.60 -6.48
C LYS A 7 -8.15 2.42 -5.51
N LEU A 8 -7.04 1.88 -5.99
CA LEU A 8 -5.83 1.68 -5.19
C LEU A 8 -5.30 3.00 -4.61
N GLU A 9 -5.20 4.06 -5.42
CA GLU A 9 -4.77 5.38 -4.96
C GLU A 9 -5.70 5.95 -3.89
N LYS A 10 -7.02 5.79 -4.06
CA LYS A 10 -8.01 6.22 -3.07
C LYS A 10 -7.83 5.48 -1.74
N GLU A 11 -7.69 4.16 -1.77
CA GLU A 11 -7.54 3.34 -0.57
C GLU A 11 -6.21 3.60 0.16
N ILE A 12 -5.12 3.84 -0.60
CA ILE A 12 -3.82 4.27 -0.03
C ILE A 12 -3.97 5.60 0.70
N GLN A 13 -4.66 6.59 0.11
CA GLN A 13 -4.90 7.87 0.75
C GLN A 13 -5.77 7.74 2.00
N GLU A 14 -6.81 6.90 1.95
CA GLU A 14 -7.67 6.62 3.11
C GLU A 14 -6.88 5.96 4.25
N ALA A 15 -6.02 4.99 3.95
CA ALA A 15 -5.15 4.35 4.93
C ALA A 15 -4.12 5.34 5.52
N PHE A 16 -3.52 6.20 4.68
CA PHE A 16 -2.63 7.25 5.16
C PHE A 16 -3.36 8.21 6.11
N LEU A 17 -4.54 8.70 5.75
CA LEU A 17 -5.32 9.62 6.60
C LEU A 17 -5.83 8.95 7.89
N ALA A 18 -6.04 7.63 7.87
CA ALA A 18 -6.36 6.85 9.05
C ALA A 18 -5.15 6.66 9.99
N GLY A 19 -3.93 6.95 9.53
CA GLY A 19 -2.69 6.75 10.26
C GLY A 19 -2.24 5.28 10.31
N GLU A 20 -2.63 4.48 9.32
CA GLU A 20 -2.20 3.09 9.22
C GLU A 20 -0.69 3.01 8.96
N THR A 21 -0.01 2.08 9.64
CA THR A 21 1.44 1.85 9.46
C THR A 21 1.71 0.81 8.37
N PHE A 22 0.79 -0.14 8.19
CA PHE A 22 0.93 -1.23 7.22
C PHE A 22 -0.35 -1.42 6.41
N ILE A 23 -0.19 -1.66 5.12
CA ILE A 23 -1.27 -1.94 4.17
C ILE A 23 -0.95 -3.24 3.45
N GLU A 24 -1.84 -4.22 3.53
CA GLU A 24 -1.77 -5.41 2.69
C GLU A 24 -2.64 -5.23 1.44
N VAL A 25 -2.01 -5.14 0.28
CA VAL A 25 -2.71 -5.01 -0.99
C VAL A 25 -2.94 -6.39 -1.60
N VAL A 26 -4.17 -6.89 -1.51
CA VAL A 26 -4.57 -8.17 -2.12
C VAL A 26 -4.89 -7.96 -3.61
N HIS A 27 -3.98 -8.43 -4.48
CA HIS A 27 -4.12 -8.33 -5.93
C HIS A 27 -4.47 -9.66 -6.61
N GLY A 28 -4.41 -10.78 -5.87
CA GLY A 28 -4.54 -12.13 -6.40
C GLY A 28 -3.31 -12.56 -7.21
N ILE A 29 -3.19 -13.85 -7.50
CA ILE A 29 -2.03 -14.39 -8.22
C ILE A 29 -2.12 -13.97 -9.70
N GLY A 30 -3.15 -14.45 -10.41
CA GLY A 30 -3.41 -14.11 -11.82
C GLY A 30 -2.18 -14.20 -12.73
N GLU A 31 -2.17 -13.38 -13.79
CA GLU A 31 -1.01 -13.19 -14.69
C GLU A 31 0.00 -12.15 -14.16
N GLY A 32 -0.13 -11.71 -12.89
CA GLY A 32 0.76 -10.70 -12.31
C GLY A 32 0.51 -9.25 -12.76
N ILE A 33 -0.47 -8.99 -13.62
CA ILE A 33 -0.79 -7.62 -14.10
C ILE A 33 -1.14 -6.68 -12.92
N LEU A 34 -1.93 -7.17 -11.96
CA LEU A 34 -2.30 -6.38 -10.79
C LEU A 34 -1.16 -6.24 -9.80
N LYS A 35 -0.33 -7.28 -9.62
CA LYS A 35 0.90 -7.18 -8.85
C LYS A 35 1.78 -6.05 -9.39
N LYS A 36 2.02 -6.04 -10.70
CA LYS A 36 2.81 -4.98 -11.36
C LYS A 36 2.20 -3.60 -11.13
N LEU A 37 0.89 -3.44 -11.35
CA LEU A 37 0.20 -2.17 -11.09
C LEU A 37 0.37 -1.70 -9.64
N THR A 38 0.24 -2.62 -8.68
CA THR A 38 0.39 -2.33 -7.25
C THR A 38 1.80 -1.85 -6.95
N VAL A 39 2.82 -2.61 -7.38
CA VAL A 39 4.24 -2.27 -7.18
C VAL A 39 4.60 -0.93 -7.84
N ASP A 40 4.17 -0.70 -9.09
CA ASP A 40 4.41 0.55 -9.82
C ASP A 40 3.76 1.75 -9.10
N THR A 41 2.56 1.56 -8.51
CA THR A 41 1.86 2.61 -7.76
C THR A 41 2.51 2.87 -6.41
N ILE A 42 2.96 1.84 -5.70
CA ILE A 42 3.69 2.00 -4.43
C ILE A 42 4.98 2.79 -4.67
N ARG A 43 5.77 2.40 -5.68
CA ARG A 43 7.05 3.03 -6.02
C ARG A 43 6.92 4.46 -6.53
N SER A 44 5.72 4.90 -6.91
CA SER A 44 5.48 6.28 -7.32
C SER A 44 5.20 7.22 -6.14
N HIS A 45 5.18 6.73 -4.90
CA HIS A 45 4.93 7.52 -3.70
C HIS A 45 6.10 7.39 -2.71
N ASP A 46 6.73 8.51 -2.37
CA ASP A 46 7.91 8.52 -1.49
C ASP A 46 7.61 8.08 -0.05
N PHE A 47 6.34 8.16 0.37
CA PHE A 47 5.89 7.79 1.70
C PHE A 47 5.45 6.31 1.80
N LEU A 48 5.64 5.52 0.75
CA LEU A 48 5.30 4.09 0.75
C LEU A 48 6.54 3.24 0.49
N LYS A 49 6.62 2.12 1.19
CA LYS A 49 7.72 1.17 1.05
C LYS A 49 7.20 -0.25 0.96
N GLU A 50 7.52 -0.93 -0.14
CA GLU A 50 7.25 -2.35 -0.30
C GLU A 50 8.08 -3.14 0.73
N LEU A 51 7.42 -4.03 1.46
CA LEU A 51 8.08 -4.93 2.40
C LEU A 51 8.14 -6.34 1.82
N ASP A 52 9.35 -6.93 1.88
CA ASP A 52 9.57 -8.30 1.45
C ASP A 52 9.26 -9.28 2.57
N TYR A 53 8.04 -9.82 2.55
CA TYR A 53 7.58 -10.83 3.49
C TYR A 53 8.45 -12.11 3.50
N THR A 54 9.17 -12.40 2.41
CA THR A 54 9.99 -13.62 2.32
C THR A 54 11.06 -13.69 3.41
N GLN A 55 11.49 -12.54 3.93
CA GLN A 55 12.43 -12.43 5.04
C GLN A 55 11.88 -12.99 6.36
N PHE A 56 10.56 -13.12 6.49
CA PHE A 56 9.87 -13.66 7.65
C PHE A 56 9.36 -15.10 7.43
N GLY A 57 9.75 -15.75 6.33
CA GLY A 57 9.30 -17.11 6.00
C GLY A 57 7.83 -17.22 5.59
N ILE A 58 7.15 -16.08 5.40
CA ILE A 58 5.78 -15.98 4.92
C ILE A 58 5.86 -15.46 3.48
N SER A 59 5.20 -16.11 2.53
CA SER A 59 5.13 -15.60 1.16
C SER A 59 3.71 -15.78 0.66
N ASN A 60 2.96 -14.68 0.56
CA ASN A 60 1.67 -14.67 -0.08
C ASN A 60 1.81 -14.08 -1.49
N PRO A 61 1.92 -14.90 -2.56
CA PRO A 61 2.08 -14.40 -3.92
C PRO A 61 0.84 -13.63 -4.42
N GLY A 62 -0.29 -13.70 -3.71
CA GLY A 62 -1.52 -12.97 -4.01
C GLY A 62 -1.63 -11.60 -3.34
N SER A 63 -0.66 -11.19 -2.52
CA SER A 63 -0.65 -9.88 -1.87
C SER A 63 0.73 -9.23 -1.85
N THR A 64 0.74 -7.91 -1.60
CA THR A 64 1.95 -7.11 -1.40
C THR A 64 1.79 -6.32 -0.10
N LEU A 65 2.76 -6.42 0.81
CA LEU A 65 2.77 -5.60 2.02
C LEU A 65 3.47 -4.28 1.75
N VAL A 66 2.86 -3.22 2.29
CA VAL A 66 3.34 -1.86 2.16
C VAL A 66 3.44 -1.24 3.53
N GLU A 67 4.61 -0.73 3.87
CA GLU A 67 4.84 0.16 5.00
C GLU A 67 4.51 1.59 4.58
N VAL A 68 3.75 2.29 5.43
CA VAL A 68 3.42 3.70 5.24
C VAL A 68 4.36 4.52 6.12
N LEU A 69 5.25 5.27 5.48
CA LEU A 69 6.24 6.15 6.11
C LEU A 69 5.60 7.51 6.44
N GLY A 70 4.46 7.46 7.12
CA GLY A 70 3.65 8.61 7.49
C GLY A 70 3.63 8.86 8.99
N PRO A 71 3.22 10.06 9.42
CA PRO A 71 2.92 10.32 10.82
C PRO A 71 1.78 9.42 11.31
N ASP A 72 1.80 9.08 12.59
CA ASP A 72 0.70 8.34 13.22
C ASP A 72 -0.61 9.15 13.21
N LYS A 73 -1.72 8.46 13.49
CA LYS A 73 -3.07 9.03 13.50
C LYS A 73 -3.20 10.27 14.40
N ASP A 74 -2.58 10.28 15.57
CA ASP A 74 -2.69 11.40 16.51
C ASP A 74 -1.85 12.60 16.08
N THR A 75 -0.73 12.35 15.43
CA THR A 75 0.08 13.37 14.76
C THR A 75 -0.69 13.96 13.56
N LEU A 76 -1.32 13.13 12.72
CA LEU A 76 -2.13 13.59 11.57
C LEU A 76 -3.28 14.51 11.98
N LYS A 77 -4.01 14.17 13.06
CA LYS A 77 -5.11 15.01 13.59
C LYS A 77 -4.67 16.43 13.93
N ARG A 78 -3.39 16.65 14.26
CA ARG A 78 -2.87 17.99 14.57
C ARG A 78 -2.68 18.86 13.33
N TYR A 79 -2.44 18.24 12.17
CA TYR A 79 -2.18 18.93 10.91
C TYR A 79 -3.44 19.11 10.05
N LEU A 80 -4.44 18.25 10.18
CA LEU A 80 -5.68 18.27 9.40
C LEU A 80 -6.78 19.18 9.99
N ARG A 81 -6.40 20.25 10.70
CA ARG A 81 -7.34 21.21 11.31
C ARG A 81 -8.12 22.02 10.28
#